data_AF-V4GSX6-F1
#
_entry.id   AF-V4GSX6-F1
#
_cell.length_a   1.000
_cell.length_b   1.000
_cell.length_c   1.000
_cell.angle_alpha   90.00
_cell.angle_beta   90.00
_cell.angle_gamma   90.00
#
_symmetry.space_group_name_H-M   'P 1'
#
loop_
_entity.id
_entity.type
_entity.pdbx_description
1 polymer ?
#
loop_
_entity_poly.entity_id
_entity_poly.type
_entity_poly.pdbx_seq_one_letter_code
_entity_poly.pdbx_strand_id
1 'polypeptide(L)'
;MLAVFVVGFAASVWRDDPAVGPELLVPTINGLFAVVLFQFTVGNVWGYAVEYRNAGGRWSDLPFLAPFVAAAAWGLFAFVVTESPGAAAWSAFWGFVVVAAVTALVVQLLLGYRESESESSQPTR
;
A
#
# COMPACT_ATOMS: atom_id res chain seq x y z
N MET A 1 -3.00 14.88 -3.02
CA MET A 1 -2.91 14.58 -4.47
C MET A 1 -2.09 15.61 -5.21
N LEU A 2 -2.42 16.91 -5.16
CA LEU A 2 -1.61 17.96 -5.81
C LEU A 2 -0.12 17.91 -5.40
N ALA A 3 0.19 17.78 -4.10
CA ALA A 3 1.57 17.67 -3.64
C ALA A 3 2.32 16.48 -4.26
N VAL A 4 1.68 15.32 -4.37
CA VAL A 4 2.28 14.11 -4.97
C VAL A 4 2.51 14.31 -6.46
N PHE A 5 1.54 14.91 -7.16
CA PHE A 5 1.69 15.29 -8.56
C PHE A 5 2.90 16.22 -8.74
N VAL A 6 2.97 17.30 -7.96
CA VAL A 6 4.05 18.29 -8.03
C VAL A 6 5.40 17.65 -7.77
N VAL A 7 5.52 16.76 -6.79
CA VAL A 7 6.77 16.04 -6.50
C VAL A 7 7.17 15.13 -7.67
N GLY A 8 6.24 14.34 -8.20
CA GLY A 8 6.53 13.45 -9.33
C GLY A 8 6.90 14.22 -10.61
N PHE A 9 6.19 15.31 -10.87
CA PHE A 9 6.47 16.24 -11.96
C PHE A 9 7.85 16.88 -11.80
N ALA A 10 8.11 17.51 -10.66
CA ALA A 10 9.36 18.21 -10.39
C ALA A 10 10.58 17.26 -10.42
N ALA A 11 10.44 16.05 -9.89
CA ALA A 11 11.49 15.04 -9.95
C ALA A 11 11.83 14.61 -11.39
N SER A 12 10.82 14.57 -12.28
CA SER A 12 11.04 14.29 -13.70
C SER A 12 11.70 15.48 -14.41
N VAL A 13 11.21 16.70 -14.19
CA VAL A 13 11.82 17.92 -14.75
C VAL A 13 13.28 18.04 -14.33
N TRP A 14 13.59 17.79 -13.05
CA TRP A 14 14.95 17.90 -12.53
C TRP A 14 15.93 16.89 -13.14
N ARG A 15 15.46 15.72 -13.56
CA ARG A 15 16.32 14.71 -14.21
C ARG A 15 16.58 15.00 -15.67
N ASP A 16 15.56 15.47 -16.38
CA ASP A 16 15.58 15.49 -17.84
C ASP A 16 15.72 16.90 -18.43
N ASP A 17 15.66 17.95 -17.61
CA ASP A 17 15.75 19.38 -17.95
C ASP A 17 15.00 19.77 -19.25
N PRO A 18 13.68 19.45 -19.34
CA PRO A 18 12.91 19.66 -20.56
C PRO A 18 12.71 21.15 -20.86
N ALA A 19 12.73 21.51 -22.14
CA ALA A 19 12.34 22.85 -22.57
C ALA A 19 10.84 23.07 -22.31
N VAL A 20 10.46 24.35 -22.11
CA VAL A 20 9.06 24.72 -21.94
C VAL A 20 8.30 24.45 -23.25
N GLY A 21 7.31 23.56 -23.22
CA GLY A 21 6.53 23.19 -24.39
C GLY A 21 6.09 21.72 -24.38
N PRO A 22 6.03 21.05 -25.55
CA PRO A 22 5.61 19.65 -25.66
C PRO A 22 6.41 18.67 -24.81
N GLU A 23 7.66 19.01 -24.48
CA GLU A 23 8.56 18.19 -23.66
C GLU A 23 8.09 18.06 -22.20
N LEU A 24 7.19 18.94 -21.73
CA LEU A 24 6.56 18.83 -20.41
C LEU A 24 5.53 17.69 -20.31
N LEU A 25 5.17 17.05 -21.42
CA LEU A 25 4.23 15.93 -21.43
C LEU A 25 4.74 14.75 -20.57
N VAL A 26 6.03 14.39 -20.68
CA VAL A 26 6.61 13.29 -19.92
C VAL A 26 6.61 13.57 -18.40
N PRO A 27 7.09 14.73 -17.92
CA PRO A 27 6.94 15.10 -16.52
C PRO A 27 5.50 15.13 -16.03
N THR A 28 4.56 15.58 -16.86
CA THR A 28 3.12 15.59 -16.52
C THR A 28 2.61 14.17 -16.31
N ILE A 29 2.91 13.26 -17.23
CA ILE A 29 2.56 11.84 -17.13
C ILE A 29 3.20 11.23 -15.88
N ASN A 30 4.47 11.50 -15.60
CA ASN A 30 5.17 11.00 -14.42
C ASN A 30 4.55 11.52 -13.12
N GLY A 31 4.15 12.79 -13.06
CA GLY A 31 3.42 13.36 -11.93
C GLY A 31 2.06 12.70 -11.72
N LEU A 32 1.28 12.47 -12.78
CA LEU A 32 0.00 11.77 -12.71
C LEU A 32 0.18 10.31 -12.28
N PHE A 33 1.20 9.64 -12.81
CA PHE A 33 1.53 8.27 -12.46
C PHE A 33 1.90 8.15 -10.98
N ALA A 34 2.68 9.10 -10.43
CA ALA A 34 2.97 9.16 -9.00
C ALA A 34 1.69 9.30 -8.15
N VAL A 35 0.70 10.07 -8.60
CA VAL A 35 -0.61 10.16 -7.92
C VAL A 35 -1.33 8.83 -7.91
N VAL A 36 -1.38 8.12 -9.06
CA VAL A 36 -2.02 6.81 -9.16
C VAL A 36 -1.36 5.81 -8.22
N LEU A 37 -0.02 5.74 -8.22
CA LEU A 37 0.73 4.87 -7.33
C LEU A 37 0.47 5.20 -5.85
N PHE A 38 0.42 6.48 -5.51
CA PHE A 38 0.12 6.90 -4.15
C PHE A 38 -1.29 6.51 -3.72
N GLN A 39 -2.29 6.74 -4.57
CA GLN A 39 -3.67 6.33 -4.30
C GLN A 39 -3.79 4.82 -4.12
N PHE A 40 -3.14 4.05 -4.99
CA PHE A 40 -3.15 2.59 -4.88
C PHE A 40 -2.49 2.15 -3.57
N THR A 41 -1.34 2.72 -3.20
CA THR A 41 -0.63 2.38 -1.97
C THR A 41 -1.46 2.70 -0.72
N VAL A 42 -1.94 3.95 -0.61
CA VAL A 42 -2.76 4.37 0.54
C VAL A 42 -4.07 3.60 0.58
N GLY A 43 -4.70 3.34 -0.57
CA GLY A 43 -5.92 2.57 -0.67
C GLY A 43 -5.75 1.13 -0.18
N ASN A 44 -4.68 0.44 -0.58
CA ASN A 44 -4.39 -0.91 -0.10
C ASN A 44 -4.11 -0.95 1.41
N VAL A 45 -3.30 -0.01 1.93
CA VAL A 45 -3.00 0.07 3.36
C VAL A 45 -4.26 0.33 4.17
N TRP A 46 -5.10 1.27 3.71
CA TRP A 46 -6.34 1.62 4.38
C TRP A 46 -7.36 0.47 4.31
N GLY A 47 -7.52 -0.15 3.14
CA GLY A 47 -8.39 -1.31 2.96
C GLY A 47 -8.01 -2.44 3.90
N TYR A 48 -6.73 -2.81 3.95
CA TYR A 48 -6.20 -3.80 4.89
C TYR A 48 -6.51 -3.46 6.34
N ALA A 49 -6.30 -2.20 6.75
CA ALA A 49 -6.53 -1.78 8.13
C ALA A 49 -8.01 -1.78 8.53
N VAL A 50 -8.88 -1.33 7.64
CA VAL A 50 -10.33 -1.34 7.86
C VAL A 50 -10.86 -2.76 7.91
N GLU A 51 -10.48 -3.62 6.96
CA GLU A 51 -10.90 -5.02 6.93
C GLU A 51 -10.45 -5.75 8.20
N TYR A 52 -9.18 -5.61 8.60
CA TYR A 52 -8.66 -6.23 9.83
C TYR A 52 -9.35 -5.71 11.09
N ARG A 53 -9.76 -4.43 11.12
CA ARG A 53 -10.50 -3.88 12.25
C ARG A 53 -11.96 -4.36 12.29
N ASN A 54 -12.64 -4.41 11.15
CA ASN A 54 -14.02 -4.90 11.03
C ASN A 54 -14.14 -6.38 11.39
N ALA A 55 -13.09 -7.12 11.11
CA ALA A 55 -12.80 -8.47 11.56
C ALA A 55 -12.68 -8.66 13.08
N GLY A 56 -12.73 -7.57 13.88
CA GLY A 56 -12.58 -7.60 15.33
C GLY A 56 -11.12 -7.50 15.82
N GLY A 57 -10.15 -7.42 14.91
CA GLY A 57 -8.74 -7.29 15.23
C GLY A 57 -8.36 -5.92 15.83
N ARG A 58 -7.17 -5.84 16.44
CA ARG A 58 -6.54 -4.61 16.94
C ARG A 58 -5.29 -4.27 16.13
N TRP A 59 -4.96 -2.99 16.11
CA TRP A 59 -3.83 -2.45 15.33
C TRP A 59 -2.47 -2.80 15.93
N SER A 60 -2.45 -3.33 17.15
CA SER A 60 -1.25 -3.83 17.83
C SER A 60 -1.04 -5.33 17.60
N ASP A 61 -1.97 -6.02 16.95
CA ASP A 61 -1.87 -7.46 16.78
C ASP A 61 -0.74 -7.79 15.78
N LEU A 62 0.01 -8.85 16.06
CA LEU A 62 1.11 -9.28 15.21
C LEU A 62 0.69 -9.54 13.74
N PRO A 63 -0.44 -10.21 13.45
CA PRO A 63 -0.90 -10.39 12.07
C PRO A 63 -1.09 -9.05 11.35
N PHE A 64 -1.65 -8.04 12.03
CA PHE A 64 -1.80 -6.70 11.47
C PHE A 64 -0.46 -6.04 11.15
N LEU A 65 0.53 -6.19 12.02
CA LEU A 65 1.84 -5.54 11.85
C LEU A 65 2.75 -6.26 10.86
N ALA A 66 2.53 -7.56 10.62
CA ALA A 66 3.42 -8.39 9.81
C ALA A 66 3.67 -7.84 8.39
N PRO A 67 2.66 -7.37 7.61
CA PRO A 67 2.89 -6.82 6.29
C PRO A 67 3.73 -5.54 6.32
N PHE A 68 3.57 -4.69 7.33
CA PHE A 68 4.33 -3.44 7.46
C PHE A 68 5.80 -3.70 7.79
N VAL A 69 6.05 -4.64 8.73
CA VAL A 69 7.42 -5.06 9.08
C VAL A 69 8.09 -5.70 7.88
N ALA A 70 7.38 -6.57 7.14
CA ALA A 70 7.91 -7.17 5.94
C ALA A 70 8.21 -6.13 4.85
N ALA A 71 7.30 -5.18 4.62
CA ALA A 71 7.52 -4.09 3.66
C ALA A 71 8.78 -3.27 4.00
N ALA A 72 8.97 -2.92 5.27
CA ALA A 72 10.16 -2.20 5.73
C ALA A 72 11.43 -3.03 5.52
N ALA A 73 11.40 -4.32 5.86
CA ALA A 73 12.54 -5.22 5.69
C ALA A 73 12.92 -5.41 4.21
N TRP A 74 11.94 -5.66 3.34
CA TRP A 74 12.13 -5.81 1.89
C TRP A 74 12.63 -4.51 1.24
N GLY A 75 12.04 -3.38 1.61
CA GLY A 75 12.48 -2.07 1.13
C GLY A 75 13.93 -1.76 1.53
N LEU A 76 14.27 -1.99 2.80
CA LEU A 76 15.64 -1.80 3.29
C LEU A 76 16.62 -2.73 2.58
N PHE A 77 16.28 -4.01 2.45
CA PHE A 77 17.11 -4.98 1.74
C PHE A 77 17.36 -4.57 0.29
N ALA A 78 16.31 -4.21 -0.45
CA ALA A 78 16.44 -3.75 -1.82
C ALA A 78 17.26 -2.46 -1.94
N PHE A 79 17.12 -1.53 -0.99
CA PHE A 79 17.96 -0.33 -0.95
C PHE A 79 19.43 -0.67 -0.75
N VAL A 80 19.76 -1.55 0.21
CA VAL A 80 21.16 -1.95 0.48
C VAL A 80 21.79 -2.64 -0.73
N VAL A 81 21.02 -3.41 -1.50
CA VAL A 81 21.54 -4.16 -2.66
C VAL A 81 21.67 -3.29 -3.92
N THR A 82 20.76 -2.33 -4.12
CA THR A 82 20.65 -1.60 -5.40
C THR A 82 21.00 -0.12 -5.31
N GLU A 83 21.11 0.42 -4.09
CA GLU A 83 21.25 1.84 -3.78
C GLU A 83 20.17 2.74 -4.44
N SER A 84 19.06 2.14 -4.85
CA SER A 84 17.97 2.81 -5.59
C SER A 84 16.74 2.98 -4.71
N PRO A 85 16.35 4.24 -4.38
CA PRO A 85 15.11 4.52 -3.66
C PRO A 85 13.87 4.00 -4.39
N GLY A 86 13.88 4.00 -5.72
CA GLY A 86 12.79 3.49 -6.53
C GLY A 86 12.62 1.97 -6.40
N ALA A 87 13.73 1.23 -6.47
CA ALA A 87 13.73 -0.22 -6.25
C ALA A 87 13.31 -0.58 -4.82
N ALA A 88 13.77 0.20 -3.84
CA ALA A 88 13.38 0.06 -2.43
C ALA A 88 11.87 0.25 -2.22
N ALA A 89 11.31 1.34 -2.75
CA ALA A 89 9.87 1.62 -2.67
C ALA A 89 9.03 0.55 -3.37
N TRP A 90 9.46 0.10 -4.56
CA TRP A 90 8.79 -0.96 -5.31
C TRP A 90 8.81 -2.29 -4.56
N SER A 91 9.96 -2.66 -3.99
CA SER A 91 10.11 -3.89 -3.20
C SER A 91 9.29 -3.84 -1.90
N ALA A 92 9.29 -2.71 -1.19
CA ALA A 92 8.46 -2.53 -0.01
C ALA A 92 6.96 -2.67 -0.31
N PHE A 93 6.51 -2.06 -1.42
CA PHE A 93 5.12 -2.15 -1.87
C PHE A 93 4.69 -3.61 -2.10
N TRP A 94 5.46 -4.37 -2.89
CA TRP A 94 5.12 -5.78 -3.15
C TRP A 94 5.28 -6.67 -1.93
N GLY A 95 6.29 -6.41 -1.09
CA GLY A 95 6.46 -7.07 0.20
C GLY A 95 5.24 -6.90 1.09
N PHE A 96 4.67 -5.69 1.16
CA PHE A 96 3.40 -5.44 1.84
C PHE A 96 2.27 -6.27 1.24
N VAL A 97 2.01 -6.14 -0.07
CA VAL A 97 0.85 -6.77 -0.74
C VAL A 97 0.86 -8.29 -0.57
N VAL A 98 2.01 -8.94 -0.82
CA VAL A 98 2.12 -10.40 -0.73
C VAL A 98 1.92 -10.87 0.71
N VAL A 99 2.56 -10.22 1.68
CA VAL A 99 2.45 -10.64 3.09
C VAL A 99 1.07 -10.34 3.66
N ALA A 100 0.43 -9.24 3.25
CA ALA A 100 -0.96 -8.96 3.60
C ALA A 100 -1.90 -10.05 3.06
N ALA A 101 -1.75 -10.45 1.80
CA ALA A 101 -2.55 -11.51 1.20
C ALA A 101 -2.32 -12.86 1.91
N VAL A 102 -1.07 -13.24 2.17
CA VAL A 102 -0.75 -14.46 2.93
C VAL A 102 -1.33 -14.40 4.33
N THR A 103 -1.21 -13.27 5.03
CA THR A 103 -1.76 -13.10 6.37
C THR A 103 -3.28 -13.26 6.37
N ALA A 104 -3.97 -12.67 5.40
CA ALA A 104 -5.42 -12.80 5.25
C ALA A 104 -5.82 -14.28 5.06
N LEU A 105 -5.11 -15.00 4.18
CA LEU A 105 -5.34 -16.43 3.96
C LEU A 105 -5.10 -17.26 5.22
N VAL A 106 -3.99 -17.02 5.93
CA VAL A 106 -3.65 -17.73 7.17
C VAL A 106 -4.70 -17.48 8.25
N VAL A 107 -5.11 -16.23 8.45
CA VAL A 107 -6.17 -15.87 9.41
C VAL A 107 -7.50 -16.52 9.01
N GLN A 108 -7.87 -16.48 7.73
CA GLN A 108 -9.10 -17.09 7.25
C GLN A 108 -9.11 -18.61 7.47
N LEU A 109 -8.03 -19.31 7.14
CA LEU A 109 -7.93 -20.76 7.23
C LEU A 109 -7.79 -21.27 8.68
N LEU A 110 -7.05 -20.56 9.54
CA LEU A 110 -6.78 -21.01 10.91
C LEU A 110 -7.77 -20.51 11.94
N LEU A 111 -8.26 -19.28 11.78
CA LEU A 111 -9.10 -18.64 12.79
C LEU A 111 -10.58 -18.63 12.41
N GLY A 112 -10.90 -18.94 11.15
CA GLY A 112 -12.27 -19.03 10.64
C GLY A 112 -13.05 -17.76 10.98
N TYR A 113 -12.93 -16.73 10.13
CA TYR A 113 -13.67 -15.49 10.32
C TYR A 113 -15.14 -15.79 10.63
N ARG A 114 -15.52 -15.65 11.90
CA ARG A 114 -16.89 -15.85 12.35
C ARG A 114 -17.72 -14.83 11.58
N GLU A 115 -18.56 -15.32 10.67
CA GLU A 115 -19.68 -14.55 10.19
C GLU A 115 -20.33 -13.90 11.41
N SER A 116 -20.45 -12.58 11.36
CA SER A 116 -21.02 -11.81 12.46
C SER A 116 -22.31 -12.48 12.92
N GLU A 117 -22.31 -12.96 14.16
CA GLU A 117 -23.51 -13.36 14.90
C GLU A 117 -24.44 -12.13 15.00
N SER A 118 -25.16 -11.82 13.92
CA SER A 118 -26.18 -10.77 13.89
C SER A 118 -27.55 -11.30 13.44
N GLU A 119 -27.72 -12.62 13.36
CA GLU A 119 -28.97 -13.25 12.92
C GLU A 119 -29.42 -14.35 13.90
N SER A 120 -29.55 -14.03 15.20
CA SER A 120 -30.21 -14.95 16.14
C SER A 120 -31.02 -14.26 17.25
N SER A 121 -31.54 -13.06 16.99
CA SER A 121 -32.50 -12.43 17.91
C SER A 121 -33.68 -11.85 17.16
N GLN A 122 -34.40 -12.70 16.41
CA GLN A 122 -35.85 -12.55 16.32
C GLN A 122 -36.47 -13.22 17.55
N PRO A 123 -37.06 -12.46 18.49
CA PRO A 123 -37.91 -13.07 19.50
C PRO A 123 -39.19 -13.52 18.81
N THR A 124 -39.46 -14.82 18.87
CA THR A 124 -40.80 -15.35 18.64
C THR A 124 -41.75 -14.72 19.65
N ARG A 125 -42.68 -13.89 19.17
CA ARG A 125 -44.03 -13.71 19.72
C ARG A 125 -44.90 -12.90 18.77
#